data_AF-A0A925VZY9-F1
#
_entry.id   AF-A0A925VZY9-F1
#
_cell.length_a   1.000
_cell.length_b   1.000
_cell.length_c   1.000
_cell.angle_alpha   90.00
_cell.angle_beta   90.00
_cell.angle_gamma   90.00
#
_symmetry.space_group_name_H-M   'P 1'
#
loop_
_entity.id
_entity.type
_entity.pdbx_description
1 polymer ?
#
loop_
_entity_poly.entity_id
_entity_poly.type
_entity_poly.pdbx_seq_one_letter_code
_entity_poly.pdbx_strand_id
1 'polypeptide(L)' 'TDAFMSSREGNYGPAATFNTFKEIGDTRIDYVMVSSGIDVLKHGILSDRWDLRFPSDHLPVIASLALRCR' A
#
# COMPACT_ATOMS: atom_id res chain seq x y z
N THR A 1 -13.61 2.60 -3.21
CA THR A 1 -13.20 1.53 -2.27
C THR A 1 -11.72 1.64 -2.03
N ASP A 2 -11.26 1.24 -0.84
CA ASP A 2 -9.84 1.12 -0.51
C ASP A 2 -9.17 0.04 -1.39
N ALA A 3 -8.07 0.39 -2.04
CA ALA A 3 -7.29 -0.53 -2.88
C ALA A 3 -6.73 -1.72 -2.08
N PHE A 4 -6.37 -1.52 -0.81
CA PHE A 4 -5.91 -2.61 0.05
C PHE A 4 -6.97 -3.70 0.19
N MET A 5 -8.22 -3.30 0.40
CA MET A 5 -9.34 -4.22 0.62
C MET A 5 -9.88 -4.82 -0.68
N SER A 6 -9.69 -4.14 -1.81
CA SER A 6 -10.27 -4.53 -3.11
C SER A 6 -9.27 -5.19 -4.07
N SER A 7 -8.02 -5.35 -3.65
CA SER A 7 -7.01 -6.02 -4.46
C SER A 7 -7.33 -7.50 -4.70
N ARG A 8 -7.20 -7.94 -5.96
CA ARG A 8 -7.43 -9.35 -6.34
C ARG A 8 -6.40 -10.31 -5.77
N GLU A 9 -5.15 -9.88 -5.65
CA GLU A 9 -4.05 -10.67 -5.08
C GLU A 9 -3.86 -10.40 -3.57
N GLY A 10 -4.67 -9.53 -2.98
CA GLY A 10 -4.48 -9.04 -1.61
C GLY A 10 -3.33 -8.05 -1.49
N ASN A 11 -2.92 -7.78 -0.24
CA ASN A 11 -1.82 -6.88 0.06
C ASN A 11 -0.50 -7.63 0.19
N TYR A 12 0.54 -7.14 -0.50
CA TYR A 12 1.93 -7.51 -0.24
C TYR A 12 2.55 -6.60 0.84
N GLY A 13 3.33 -7.20 1.76
CA GLY A 13 4.02 -6.46 2.82
C GLY A 13 3.15 -6.20 4.06
N PRO A 14 3.58 -5.29 4.96
CA PRO A 14 2.85 -4.98 6.19
C PRO A 14 1.48 -4.35 5.92
N ALA A 15 0.62 -4.33 6.94
CA ALA A 15 -0.65 -3.61 6.89
C ALA A 15 -0.52 -2.12 7.26
N ALA A 16 0.47 -1.77 8.07
CA ALA A 16 0.75 -0.41 8.50
C ALA A 16 1.59 0.35 7.49
N THR A 17 1.40 1.67 7.46
CA THR A 17 2.14 2.58 6.56
C THR A 17 3.06 3.52 7.32
N PHE A 18 2.93 3.64 8.64
CA PHE A 18 3.75 4.56 9.43
C PHE A 18 4.82 3.82 10.25
N ASN A 19 6.05 4.33 10.23
CA ASN A 19 7.20 3.71 10.87
C ASN A 19 8.02 4.62 11.81
N THR A 20 7.73 5.93 11.87
CA THR A 20 8.46 6.91 12.73
C THR A 20 9.98 6.97 12.54
N PHE A 21 10.51 6.53 11.39
CA PHE A 21 11.92 6.25 11.12
C PHE A 21 12.58 5.16 11.99
N LYS A 22 11.81 4.39 12.75
CA LYS A 22 12.33 3.39 13.71
C LYS A 22 11.83 1.98 13.44
N GLU A 23 10.53 1.77 13.47
CA GLU A 23 9.90 0.46 13.38
C GLU A 23 8.50 0.56 12.79
N ILE A 24 8.07 -0.48 12.08
CA ILE A 24 6.73 -0.53 11.49
C ILE A 24 5.73 -0.78 12.61
N GLY A 25 4.86 0.19 12.87
CA GLY A 25 3.79 0.05 13.86
C GLY A 25 2.59 -0.73 13.31
N ASP A 26 1.41 -0.49 13.92
CA ASP A 26 0.15 -1.11 13.50
C ASP A 26 -0.79 -0.14 12.76
N THR A 27 -0.34 1.10 12.54
CA THR A 27 -1.17 2.18 12.02
C THR A 27 -1.08 2.30 10.50
N ARG A 28 -2.22 2.21 9.82
CA ARG A 28 -2.37 2.57 8.40
C ARG A 28 -3.05 3.94 8.28
N ILE A 29 -2.30 4.93 7.79
CA ILE A 29 -2.79 6.30 7.58
C ILE A 29 -2.68 6.77 6.13
N ASP A 30 -2.06 5.98 5.26
CA ASP A 30 -1.93 6.26 3.82
C ASP A 30 -2.79 5.29 3.02
N TYR A 31 -3.55 5.84 2.07
CA TYR A 31 -4.59 5.08 1.35
C TYR A 31 -4.60 5.42 -0.14
N VAL A 32 -4.91 4.42 -0.97
CA VAL A 32 -5.26 4.60 -2.38
C VAL A 32 -6.75 4.27 -2.54
N MET A 33 -7.56 5.29 -2.84
CA MET A 33 -9.00 5.13 -3.06
C MET A 33 -9.30 5.00 -4.55
N VAL A 34 -10.09 3.99 -4.93
CA VAL A 34 -10.47 3.74 -6.32
C VAL A 34 -11.98 3.81 -6.55
N SER A 35 -12.39 4.20 -7.75
CA SER A 35 -13.79 4.19 -8.20
C SER A 35 -14.22 2.82 -8.72
N SER A 36 -15.53 2.58 -8.87
CA SER A 36 -16.09 1.28 -9.28
C SER A 36 -15.69 0.81 -10.70
N GLY A 37 -15.21 1.73 -11.54
CA GLY A 37 -14.71 1.43 -12.89
C GLY A 37 -13.24 0.99 -12.94
N ILE A 38 -12.58 0.88 -11.79
CA ILE A 38 -11.16 0.49 -11.70
C ILE A 38 -11.05 -0.84 -10.98
N ASP A 39 -10.33 -1.77 -11.59
CA ASP A 39 -9.87 -3.00 -10.96
C ASP A 39 -8.52 -2.79 -10.27
N VAL A 40 -8.41 -3.26 -9.03
CA VAL A 40 -7.14 -3.31 -8.31
C VAL A 40 -6.56 -4.71 -8.49
N LEU A 41 -5.54 -4.82 -9.34
CA LEU A 41 -4.90 -6.10 -9.63
C LEU A 41 -3.99 -6.52 -8.47
N LYS A 42 -3.15 -5.58 -8.00
CA LYS A 42 -2.20 -5.78 -6.90
C LYS A 42 -2.16 -4.57 -6.00
N HIS A 43 -1.92 -4.80 -4.71
CA HIS A 43 -1.66 -3.77 -3.72
C HIS A 43 -0.42 -4.15 -2.91
N GLY A 44 0.39 -3.18 -2.52
CA GLY A 44 1.54 -3.45 -1.67
C GLY A 44 1.95 -2.25 -0.83
N ILE A 45 2.51 -2.55 0.33
CA ILE A 45 3.17 -1.59 1.20
C ILE A 45 4.64 -2.01 1.29
N LEU A 46 5.55 -1.15 0.85
CA LEU A 46 6.96 -1.52 0.68
C LEU A 46 7.75 -1.19 1.95
N SER A 47 8.30 -2.21 2.61
CA SER A 47 9.03 -2.11 3.89
C SER A 47 10.56 -2.03 3.73
N ASP A 48 11.02 -1.79 2.50
CA ASP A 48 12.42 -1.71 2.13
C ASP A 48 13.21 -0.74 3.00
N ARG A 49 14.45 -1.13 3.29
CA ARG A 49 15.40 -0.34 4.06
C ARG A 49 16.68 -0.15 3.26
N TRP A 50 17.28 1.02 3.37
CA TRP A 50 18.58 1.32 2.83
C TRP A 50 19.53 1.62 3.98
N ASP A 51 20.68 0.93 4.05
CA ASP A 51 21.64 1.07 5.15
C ASP A 51 20.96 0.94 6.54
N LEU A 52 20.13 -0.11 6.68
CA LEU A 52 19.32 -0.42 7.87
C LEU A 52 18.31 0.67 8.29
N ARG A 53 18.08 1.71 7.47
CA ARG A 53 17.17 2.82 7.75
C ARG A 53 15.98 2.82 6.78
N PHE A 54 14.84 3.32 7.25
CA PHE A 54 13.71 3.62 6.37
C PHE A 54 14.00 4.90 5.57
N PRO A 55 13.75 4.92 4.25
CA PRO A 55 13.90 6.13 3.43
C PRO A 55 12.95 7.27 3.80
N SER A 56 11.81 6.97 4.44
CA SER A 56 10.78 7.91 4.91
C SER A 56 10.14 7.37 6.20
N ASP A 57 9.52 8.23 7.01
CA ASP A 57 8.71 7.82 8.16
C ASP A 57 7.39 7.15 7.76
N HIS A 58 7.05 7.20 6.47
CA HIS A 58 5.96 6.45 5.86
C HIS A 58 6.50 5.43 4.85
N LEU A 59 5.84 4.28 4.78
CA LEU A 59 6.09 3.24 3.78
C LEU A 59 5.31 3.56 2.50
N PRO A 60 5.91 3.45 1.31
CA PRO A 60 5.20 3.65 0.06
C PRO A 60 4.04 2.65 -0.11
N VAL A 61 2.87 3.18 -0.47
CA VAL A 61 1.71 2.39 -0.89
C VAL A 61 1.67 2.35 -2.42
N ILE A 62 1.68 1.15 -2.99
CA ILE A 62 1.62 0.94 -4.45
C ILE A 62 0.39 0.12 -4.82
N ALA A 63 -0.25 0.49 -5.93
CA ALA A 63 -1.36 -0.27 -6.50
C ALA A 63 -1.19 -0.42 -8.02
N SER A 64 -1.37 -1.64 -8.53
CA SER A 64 -1.47 -1.90 -9.96
C SER A 64 -2.95 -1.91 -10.33
N LEU A 65 -3.33 -1.05 -11.28
CA LEU A 65 -4.72 -0.76 -11.61
C LEU A 65 -5.00 -1.08 -13.08
N ALA A 66 -6.23 -1.51 -13.36
CA ALA A 66 -6.75 -1.65 -14.71
C ALA A 66 -8.11 -0.96 -14.85
N LEU A 67 -8.36 -0.33 -15.99
CA LEU A 67 -9.68 0.21 -16.31
C LEU A 67 -10.60 -0.95 -16.70
N ARG A 68 -11.81 -0.98 -16.13
CA ARG A 68 -12.87 -1.86 -16.61
C ARG A 68 -13.44 -1.26 -17.90
N CYS A 69 -13.11 -1.86 -19.04
CA CYS A 69 -13.89 -1.61 -20.24
C CYS A 69 -15.29 -2.21 -20.03
N ARG A 70 -16.31 -1.37 -20.27
CA ARG A 70 -17.70 -1.80 -20.31
C ARG A 70 -18.02 -2.44 -21.65
#